data_AF-A0A846GSU5-F1
#
_entry.id   AF-A0A846GSU5-F1
#
_cell.length_a   1.000
_cell.length_b   1.000
_cell.length_c   1.000
_cell.angle_alpha   90.00
_cell.angle_beta   90.00
_cell.angle_gamma   90.00
#
_symmetry.space_group_name_H-M   'P 1'
#
loop_
_entity.id
_entity.type
_entity.pdbx_description
1 polymer ?
#
loop_
_entity_poly.entity_id
_entity_poly.type
_entity_poly.pdbx_seq_one_letter_code
_entity_poly.pdbx_strand_id
1 'polypeptide(L)'
;MSASELQAGLTSGESIPDAVAGNITINAKGNTNLSDRSLIANDVETGAIGNGGFIELTTSALTITGGSRIQTITNSNGASGDIEINANGAIEISGFTEDGLFSGILTRSAVDTSGPGGNITINNSQGSLNLANRGFIGTVTNSSSNGGAIALHLNNLVLDTGGQIITATTNLGNAGDITIKASESVTISGESRDFLPNPLLELETFDLNALEFITEPNPNVAESGPGGIPYVSIERTPEQIINGTTVLGAAENQIDYFSFSITTLHSRAIFDIDNGFTGGDGNVDTKIFLFNQGTGELLEVNEDSLTADGAGGSLQVFGSFTTDSLIDTTITEPGVYLIGVGAFPSDVSNNELIEGATPEVGDTYTLQVSLENLGTEGVSLPEDRFNPANFNPNVEARSGLFSESIGTGDGGSLTINTDKLILNNGGRISTDTFDAGAGGNITFNVGSLLEVNGSSLISSIVRGKGNGGNLVIDTKKFQLNGGLQQLTKISTYLPLYLKLL
;
A
#
# COMPACT_ATOMS: atom_id res chain seq x y z
N MET A 1 -13.58 16.02 2.75
CA MET A 1 -14.03 14.77 2.11
C MET A 1 -15.28 14.27 2.82
N SER A 2 -16.32 13.85 2.09
CA SER A 2 -17.58 13.36 2.67
C SER A 2 -17.57 11.83 2.69
N ALA A 3 -17.43 11.23 3.87
CA ALA A 3 -17.60 9.79 4.07
C ALA A 3 -19.09 9.41 4.00
N SER A 4 -19.40 8.22 3.47
CA SER A 4 -20.75 7.64 3.48
C SER A 4 -20.79 6.39 4.36
N GLU A 5 -21.86 6.22 5.12
CA GLU A 5 -21.99 5.09 6.05
C GLU A 5 -23.33 4.37 5.87
N LEU A 6 -23.26 3.04 5.79
CA LEU A 6 -24.40 2.12 5.90
C LEU A 6 -24.19 1.23 7.11
N GLN A 7 -24.98 1.46 8.16
CA GLN A 7 -24.77 0.83 9.46
C GLN A 7 -25.99 0.02 9.92
N ALA A 8 -25.73 -1.20 10.38
CA ALA A 8 -26.57 -1.99 11.26
C ALA A 8 -25.73 -2.36 12.49
N GLY A 9 -26.33 -3.01 13.48
CA GLY A 9 -25.59 -3.38 14.68
C GLY A 9 -26.41 -3.42 15.95
N LEU A 10 -25.69 -3.54 17.07
CA LEU A 10 -26.24 -3.35 18.40
C LEU A 10 -25.48 -2.20 19.07
N THR A 11 -26.18 -1.10 19.34
CA THR A 11 -25.63 0.07 20.02
C THR A 11 -25.65 -0.10 21.53
N SER A 12 -24.86 0.71 22.24
CA SER A 12 -24.90 0.73 23.71
C SER A 12 -26.30 1.12 24.26
N GLY A 13 -26.82 0.34 25.21
CA GLY A 13 -28.11 0.62 25.88
C GLY A 13 -28.93 -0.65 26.16
N GLU A 14 -29.18 -0.89 27.45
CA GLU A 14 -29.85 -2.05 28.09
C GLU A 14 -29.51 -3.45 27.52
N SER A 15 -28.84 -4.25 28.35
CA SER A 15 -28.57 -5.67 28.14
C SER A 15 -29.77 -6.44 27.60
N ILE A 16 -29.74 -6.80 26.32
CA ILE A 16 -30.65 -7.81 25.74
C ILE A 16 -29.84 -9.10 25.54
N PRO A 17 -29.77 -9.98 26.55
CA PRO A 17 -29.20 -11.32 26.36
C PRO A 17 -29.80 -11.99 25.12
N ASP A 18 -28.95 -12.64 24.34
CA ASP A 18 -29.32 -13.35 23.10
C ASP A 18 -29.80 -12.47 21.94
N ALA A 19 -29.62 -11.14 22.01
CA ALA A 19 -29.84 -10.29 20.84
C ALA A 19 -28.90 -10.67 19.68
N VAL A 20 -29.41 -10.53 18.47
CA VAL A 20 -28.63 -10.67 17.24
C VAL A 20 -28.87 -9.40 16.43
N ALA A 21 -27.81 -8.74 16.00
CA ALA A 21 -27.96 -7.57 15.14
C ALA A 21 -28.67 -7.95 13.84
N GLY A 22 -29.45 -7.01 13.28
CA GLY A 22 -30.05 -7.21 11.96
C GLY A 22 -28.98 -7.36 10.88
N ASN A 23 -29.31 -8.06 9.79
CA ASN A 23 -28.37 -8.25 8.67
C ASN A 23 -28.37 -7.03 7.74
N ILE A 24 -27.24 -6.81 7.06
CA ILE A 24 -27.16 -5.92 5.88
C ILE A 24 -27.14 -6.80 4.64
N THR A 25 -28.10 -6.62 3.75
CA THR A 25 -28.14 -7.31 2.44
C THR A 25 -28.17 -6.28 1.33
N ILE A 26 -27.12 -6.26 0.50
CA ILE A 26 -26.99 -5.39 -0.66
C ILE A 26 -27.07 -6.23 -1.92
N ASN A 27 -28.08 -5.94 -2.76
CA ASN A 27 -28.27 -6.60 -4.06
C ASN A 27 -28.05 -5.58 -5.19
N ALA A 28 -26.79 -5.24 -5.44
CA ALA A 28 -26.40 -4.32 -6.50
C ALA A 28 -26.44 -5.04 -7.85
N LYS A 29 -27.26 -4.54 -8.79
CA LYS A 29 -27.32 -5.10 -10.16
C LYS A 29 -26.12 -4.74 -11.03
N GLY A 30 -25.33 -3.74 -10.61
CA GLY A 30 -24.12 -3.28 -11.28
C GLY A 30 -22.93 -3.33 -10.34
N ASN A 31 -21.97 -2.44 -10.53
CA ASN A 31 -20.79 -2.35 -9.69
C ASN A 31 -21.10 -1.70 -8.33
N THR A 32 -20.36 -2.09 -7.31
CA THR A 32 -20.36 -1.47 -5.98
C THR A 32 -19.00 -0.82 -5.76
N ASN A 33 -18.97 0.49 -5.51
CA ASN A 33 -17.75 1.24 -5.28
C ASN A 33 -17.81 1.87 -3.88
N LEU A 34 -16.80 1.59 -3.06
CA LEU A 34 -16.58 2.26 -1.79
C LEU A 34 -15.29 3.07 -1.92
N SER A 35 -15.40 4.40 -1.79
CA SER A 35 -14.29 5.35 -1.82
C SER A 35 -14.44 6.35 -0.67
N ASP A 36 -13.42 7.20 -0.47
CA ASP A 36 -13.51 8.36 0.42
C ASP A 36 -13.95 8.04 1.86
N ARG A 37 -13.34 6.99 2.44
CA ARG A 37 -13.62 6.50 3.80
C ARG A 37 -15.04 5.99 4.00
N SER A 38 -15.66 5.44 2.95
CA SER A 38 -16.99 4.86 3.05
C SER A 38 -17.00 3.60 3.89
N LEU A 39 -18.09 3.36 4.62
CA LEU A 39 -18.22 2.26 5.57
C LEU A 39 -19.54 1.49 5.38
N ILE A 40 -19.45 0.17 5.29
CA ILE A 40 -20.56 -0.76 5.47
C ILE A 40 -20.27 -1.56 6.74
N ALA A 41 -21.05 -1.35 7.80
CA ALA A 41 -20.74 -1.90 9.12
C ALA A 41 -21.93 -2.60 9.78
N ASN A 42 -21.68 -3.74 10.41
CA ASN A 42 -22.62 -4.44 11.27
C ASN A 42 -21.97 -4.72 12.63
N ASP A 43 -21.80 -3.65 13.39
CA ASP A 43 -20.97 -3.64 14.58
C ASP A 43 -21.79 -3.83 15.86
N VAL A 44 -21.23 -4.54 16.82
CA VAL A 44 -21.75 -4.68 18.18
C VAL A 44 -20.88 -3.81 19.08
N GLU A 45 -21.44 -2.68 19.52
CA GLU A 45 -20.72 -1.66 20.28
C GLU A 45 -20.40 -2.09 21.72
N THR A 46 -19.45 -1.39 22.34
CA THR A 46 -19.08 -1.56 23.74
C THR A 46 -20.32 -1.43 24.64
N GLY A 47 -20.53 -2.41 25.52
CA GLY A 47 -21.65 -2.44 26.45
C GLY A 47 -22.95 -3.04 25.90
N ALA A 48 -23.03 -3.37 24.61
CA ALA A 48 -24.09 -4.23 24.08
C ALA A 48 -23.89 -5.69 24.56
N ILE A 49 -24.95 -6.50 24.53
CA ILE A 49 -24.87 -7.96 24.73
C ILE A 49 -25.60 -8.59 23.55
N GLY A 50 -24.94 -9.48 22.81
CA GLY A 50 -25.52 -10.09 21.62
C GLY A 50 -24.50 -10.36 20.52
N ASN A 51 -24.93 -11.07 19.48
CA ASN A 51 -24.08 -11.45 18.35
C ASN A 51 -24.18 -10.44 17.21
N GLY A 52 -23.08 -10.27 16.48
CA GLY A 52 -23.04 -9.51 15.24
C GLY A 52 -23.93 -10.13 14.16
N GLY A 53 -24.49 -9.26 13.32
CA GLY A 53 -25.34 -9.66 12.21
C GLY A 53 -24.50 -9.93 10.96
N PHE A 54 -25.13 -10.57 9.98
CA PHE A 54 -24.50 -10.92 8.72
C PHE A 54 -24.43 -9.72 7.77
N ILE A 55 -23.36 -9.62 6.97
CA ILE A 55 -23.29 -8.73 5.81
C ILE A 55 -23.22 -9.58 4.54
N GLU A 56 -24.21 -9.41 3.67
CA GLU A 56 -24.26 -10.04 2.35
C GLU A 56 -24.21 -8.97 1.25
N LEU A 57 -23.23 -9.07 0.36
CA LEU A 57 -23.10 -8.20 -0.81
C LEU A 57 -23.13 -9.03 -2.10
N THR A 58 -24.17 -8.85 -2.90
CA THR A 58 -24.21 -9.31 -4.29
C THR A 58 -23.96 -8.13 -5.23
N THR A 59 -22.97 -8.25 -6.10
CA THR A 59 -22.57 -7.18 -7.04
C THR A 59 -21.98 -7.75 -8.33
N SER A 60 -21.83 -6.91 -9.36
CA SER A 60 -21.10 -7.32 -10.57
C SER A 60 -19.59 -7.27 -10.35
N ALA A 61 -19.10 -6.10 -9.94
CA ALA A 61 -17.71 -5.86 -9.57
C ALA A 61 -17.66 -5.01 -8.30
N LEU A 62 -16.58 -5.13 -7.53
CA LEU A 62 -16.40 -4.43 -6.26
C LEU A 62 -15.08 -3.68 -6.25
N THR A 63 -15.12 -2.39 -5.93
CA THR A 63 -13.92 -1.58 -5.67
C THR A 63 -13.99 -1.04 -4.25
N ILE A 64 -12.94 -1.23 -3.45
CA ILE A 64 -12.78 -0.65 -2.11
C ILE A 64 -11.46 0.12 -2.06
N THR A 65 -11.54 1.45 -2.00
CA THR A 65 -10.39 2.36 -1.99
C THR A 65 -10.57 3.51 -1.00
N GLY A 66 -9.54 4.36 -0.86
CA GLY A 66 -9.62 5.59 -0.06
C GLY A 66 -9.88 5.34 1.43
N GLY A 67 -9.38 4.22 1.96
CA GLY A 67 -9.58 3.78 3.35
C GLY A 67 -10.97 3.25 3.66
N SER A 68 -11.75 2.90 2.64
CA SER A 68 -13.12 2.42 2.83
C SER A 68 -13.16 0.97 3.34
N ARG A 69 -14.22 0.59 4.06
CA ARG A 69 -14.32 -0.76 4.64
C ARG A 69 -15.71 -1.39 4.57
N ILE A 70 -15.70 -2.72 4.53
CA ILE A 70 -16.85 -3.57 4.87
C ILE A 70 -16.48 -4.33 6.14
N GLN A 71 -17.24 -4.21 7.23
CA GLN A 71 -16.82 -4.78 8.49
C GLN A 71 -17.92 -5.29 9.42
N THR A 72 -17.54 -6.25 10.26
CA THR A 72 -18.31 -6.68 11.44
C THR A 72 -17.37 -6.69 12.66
N ILE A 73 -17.57 -5.75 13.58
CA ILE A 73 -16.75 -5.65 14.79
C ILE A 73 -17.62 -5.89 16.02
N THR A 74 -17.22 -6.83 16.87
CA THR A 74 -17.83 -7.03 18.18
C THR A 74 -16.89 -6.54 19.28
N ASN A 75 -17.27 -5.44 19.93
CA ASN A 75 -16.58 -4.82 21.06
C ASN A 75 -17.20 -5.21 22.43
N SER A 76 -17.95 -6.33 22.46
CA SER A 76 -18.71 -6.74 23.64
C SER A 76 -18.84 -8.26 23.75
N ASN A 77 -19.80 -8.74 24.54
CA ASN A 77 -20.10 -10.16 24.70
C ASN A 77 -20.96 -10.66 23.55
N GLY A 78 -20.39 -11.56 22.73
CA GLY A 78 -21.07 -12.23 21.62
C GLY A 78 -20.13 -12.52 20.45
N ALA A 79 -20.55 -13.36 19.52
CA ALA A 79 -19.79 -13.66 18.31
C ALA A 79 -19.83 -12.49 17.32
N SER A 80 -18.75 -12.31 16.56
CA SER A 80 -18.71 -11.38 15.43
C SER A 80 -19.48 -11.96 14.24
N GLY A 81 -20.13 -11.09 13.46
CA GLY A 81 -20.94 -11.49 12.31
C GLY A 81 -20.10 -11.92 11.12
N ASP A 82 -20.63 -12.81 10.27
CA ASP A 82 -19.95 -13.22 9.03
C ASP A 82 -20.14 -12.17 7.92
N ILE A 83 -19.22 -12.15 6.95
CA ILE A 83 -19.31 -11.35 5.72
C ILE A 83 -19.26 -12.29 4.51
N GLU A 84 -20.23 -12.16 3.61
CA GLU A 84 -20.26 -12.87 2.33
C GLU A 84 -20.34 -11.89 1.15
N ILE A 85 -19.44 -12.08 0.19
CA ILE A 85 -19.41 -11.31 -1.05
C ILE A 85 -19.58 -12.24 -2.24
N ASN A 86 -20.64 -12.00 -3.01
CA ASN A 86 -20.98 -12.69 -4.24
C ASN A 86 -20.76 -11.73 -5.42
N ALA A 87 -19.71 -11.96 -6.19
CA ALA A 87 -19.37 -11.16 -7.37
C ALA A 87 -19.21 -12.03 -8.63
N ASN A 88 -19.24 -11.41 -9.80
CA ASN A 88 -19.02 -12.10 -11.08
C ASN A 88 -17.95 -11.46 -11.98
N GLY A 89 -17.35 -10.34 -11.54
CA GLY A 89 -16.31 -9.58 -12.23
C GLY A 89 -15.12 -9.29 -11.32
N ALA A 90 -14.38 -8.22 -11.58
CA ALA A 90 -13.20 -7.88 -10.77
C ALA A 90 -13.58 -7.42 -9.35
N ILE A 91 -12.79 -7.83 -8.37
CA ILE A 91 -12.78 -7.26 -7.02
C ILE A 91 -11.41 -6.63 -6.78
N GLU A 92 -11.40 -5.33 -6.52
CA GLU A 92 -10.19 -4.53 -6.31
C GLU A 92 -10.24 -3.89 -4.91
N ILE A 93 -9.24 -4.18 -4.08
CA ILE A 93 -9.10 -3.61 -2.73
C ILE A 93 -7.72 -2.97 -2.63
N SER A 94 -7.67 -1.65 -2.49
CA SER A 94 -6.39 -0.94 -2.60
C SER A 94 -6.33 0.37 -1.81
N GLY A 95 -5.17 0.65 -1.25
CA GLY A 95 -4.83 1.94 -0.67
C GLY A 95 -5.31 2.13 0.76
N PHE A 96 -4.83 3.22 1.35
CA PHE A 96 -5.12 3.64 2.71
C PHE A 96 -5.16 5.17 2.76
N THR A 97 -5.68 5.74 3.85
CA THR A 97 -5.70 7.20 4.04
C THR A 97 -4.47 7.70 4.79
N GLU A 98 -4.25 9.01 4.77
CA GLU A 98 -3.19 9.68 5.51
C GLU A 98 -3.15 9.36 7.02
N ASP A 99 -4.27 9.17 7.68
CA ASP A 99 -4.27 8.75 9.09
C ASP A 99 -4.20 7.22 9.28
N GLY A 100 -3.82 6.50 8.21
CA GLY A 100 -3.54 5.07 8.20
C GLY A 100 -4.76 4.19 8.04
N LEU A 101 -5.92 4.70 7.60
CA LEU A 101 -7.13 3.88 7.45
C LEU A 101 -7.00 3.03 6.21
N PHE A 102 -6.74 1.74 6.38
CA PHE A 102 -6.62 0.79 5.27
C PHE A 102 -7.95 0.43 4.64
N SER A 103 -7.96 0.33 3.31
CA SER A 103 -9.11 -0.20 2.57
C SER A 103 -9.19 -1.71 2.73
N GLY A 104 -10.37 -2.25 3.04
CA GLY A 104 -10.47 -3.70 3.22
C GLY A 104 -11.79 -4.25 3.71
N ILE A 105 -11.75 -5.55 3.99
CA ILE A 105 -12.87 -6.32 4.56
C ILE A 105 -12.41 -6.91 5.90
N LEU A 106 -13.19 -6.70 6.96
CA LEU A 106 -12.77 -7.05 8.31
C LEU A 106 -13.88 -7.71 9.12
N THR A 107 -13.60 -8.85 9.73
CA THR A 107 -14.35 -9.31 10.91
C THR A 107 -13.44 -9.25 12.13
N ARG A 108 -13.97 -8.78 13.26
CA ARG A 108 -13.17 -8.65 14.49
C ARG A 108 -13.96 -8.94 15.75
N SER A 109 -13.44 -9.86 16.56
CA SER A 109 -13.79 -10.00 17.98
C SER A 109 -12.78 -9.20 18.81
N ALA A 110 -13.15 -8.00 19.23
CA ALA A 110 -12.19 -6.98 19.62
C ALA A 110 -11.80 -6.97 21.11
N VAL A 111 -12.56 -7.64 21.98
CA VAL A 111 -12.28 -7.69 23.42
C VAL A 111 -12.25 -9.13 23.95
N ASP A 112 -11.56 -9.34 25.07
CA ASP A 112 -11.38 -10.67 25.70
C ASP A 112 -12.69 -11.43 25.95
N THR A 113 -13.78 -10.69 26.20
CA THR A 113 -15.11 -11.24 26.47
C THR A 113 -15.94 -11.51 25.22
N SER A 114 -15.43 -11.14 24.04
CA SER A 114 -16.08 -11.47 22.77
C SER A 114 -16.04 -12.97 22.48
N GLY A 115 -17.09 -13.44 21.81
CA GLY A 115 -17.19 -14.79 21.28
C GLY A 115 -16.29 -14.99 20.04
N PRO A 116 -16.51 -16.08 19.30
CA PRO A 116 -15.73 -16.40 18.10
C PRO A 116 -15.75 -15.25 17.06
N GLY A 117 -14.65 -15.11 16.32
CA GLY A 117 -14.56 -14.17 15.20
C GLY A 117 -15.46 -14.60 14.03
N GLY A 118 -15.98 -13.63 13.29
CA GLY A 118 -16.78 -13.88 12.08
C GLY A 118 -15.93 -14.39 10.92
N ASN A 119 -16.53 -15.17 10.04
CA ASN A 119 -15.90 -15.69 8.83
C ASN A 119 -16.06 -14.71 7.66
N ILE A 120 -15.14 -14.75 6.71
CA ILE A 120 -15.25 -14.05 5.43
C ILE A 120 -15.29 -15.06 4.30
N THR A 121 -16.34 -15.00 3.48
CA THR A 121 -16.45 -15.79 2.25
C THR A 121 -16.56 -14.89 1.03
N ILE A 122 -15.70 -15.12 0.02
CA ILE A 122 -15.81 -14.44 -1.28
C ILE A 122 -16.04 -15.48 -2.37
N ASN A 123 -17.19 -15.39 -3.03
CA ASN A 123 -17.53 -16.20 -4.19
C ASN A 123 -17.47 -15.34 -5.44
N ASN A 124 -16.43 -15.55 -6.25
CA ASN A 124 -16.18 -14.87 -7.51
C ASN A 124 -15.52 -15.81 -8.52
N SER A 125 -16.11 -16.99 -8.73
CA SER A 125 -15.49 -18.10 -9.46
C SER A 125 -15.19 -17.83 -10.92
N GLN A 126 -15.60 -16.69 -11.47
CA GLN A 126 -15.31 -16.26 -12.84
C GLN A 126 -14.43 -15.01 -12.90
N GLY A 127 -14.20 -14.34 -11.77
CA GLY A 127 -13.49 -13.07 -11.69
C GLY A 127 -12.16 -13.18 -10.93
N SER A 128 -11.46 -12.05 -10.90
CA SER A 128 -10.24 -11.87 -10.14
C SER A 128 -10.53 -11.18 -8.79
N LEU A 129 -9.70 -11.49 -7.81
CA LEU A 129 -9.54 -10.70 -6.60
C LEU A 129 -8.12 -10.16 -6.57
N ASN A 130 -7.98 -8.85 -6.50
CA ASN A 130 -6.70 -8.16 -6.41
C ASN A 130 -6.65 -7.30 -5.14
N LEU A 131 -5.65 -7.56 -4.31
CA LEU A 131 -5.32 -6.73 -3.15
C LEU A 131 -3.98 -6.09 -3.42
N ALA A 132 -3.96 -4.76 -3.48
CA ALA A 132 -2.78 -3.97 -3.77
C ALA A 132 -2.60 -2.85 -2.74
N ASN A 133 -1.42 -2.23 -2.68
CA ASN A 133 -1.17 -1.03 -1.88
C ASN A 133 -1.73 -1.13 -0.44
N ARG A 134 -1.38 -2.20 0.27
CA ARG A 134 -1.86 -2.51 1.63
C ARG A 134 -3.36 -2.76 1.81
N GLY A 135 -4.10 -2.99 0.72
CA GLY A 135 -5.46 -3.49 0.77
C GLY A 135 -5.52 -4.85 1.47
N PHE A 136 -6.55 -5.08 2.29
CA PHE A 136 -6.58 -6.28 3.13
C PHE A 136 -7.94 -6.99 3.20
N ILE A 137 -7.89 -8.27 3.53
CA ILE A 137 -9.02 -9.07 4.01
C ILE A 137 -8.59 -9.72 5.33
N GLY A 138 -9.31 -9.47 6.41
CA GLY A 138 -8.88 -9.85 7.75
C GLY A 138 -9.98 -10.46 8.61
N THR A 139 -9.67 -11.56 9.29
CA THR A 139 -10.43 -12.01 10.47
C THR A 139 -9.52 -11.96 11.68
N VAL A 140 -9.97 -11.30 12.75
CA VAL A 140 -9.11 -11.05 13.90
C VAL A 140 -9.85 -11.34 15.19
N THR A 141 -9.17 -12.01 16.11
CA THR A 141 -9.65 -12.15 17.48
C THR A 141 -8.63 -11.62 18.47
N ASN A 142 -9.06 -10.70 19.31
CA ASN A 142 -8.37 -10.33 20.53
C ASN A 142 -8.93 -11.12 21.72
N SER A 143 -9.86 -12.05 21.49
CA SER A 143 -10.57 -12.76 22.54
C SER A 143 -9.97 -14.13 22.88
N SER A 144 -10.46 -14.72 23.97
CA SER A 144 -10.16 -16.11 24.32
C SER A 144 -10.87 -17.13 23.41
N SER A 145 -11.75 -16.68 22.51
CA SER A 145 -12.42 -17.49 21.50
C SER A 145 -11.65 -17.51 20.19
N ASN A 146 -11.84 -18.57 19.40
CA ASN A 146 -11.19 -18.73 18.10
C ASN A 146 -11.57 -17.62 17.11
N GLY A 147 -10.61 -17.24 16.27
CA GLY A 147 -10.83 -16.34 15.14
C GLY A 147 -11.63 -17.02 14.02
N GLY A 148 -12.26 -16.21 13.18
CA GLY A 148 -13.01 -16.72 12.03
C GLY A 148 -12.10 -17.14 10.88
N ALA A 149 -12.62 -17.94 9.97
CA ALA A 149 -11.91 -18.42 8.79
C ALA A 149 -12.16 -17.51 7.57
N ILE A 150 -11.25 -17.61 6.59
CA ILE A 150 -11.39 -16.95 5.28
C ILE A 150 -11.47 -18.02 4.18
N ALA A 151 -12.51 -17.97 3.36
CA ALA A 151 -12.71 -18.87 2.23
C ALA A 151 -12.92 -18.08 0.92
N LEU A 152 -12.05 -18.29 -0.06
CA LEU A 152 -12.09 -17.60 -1.36
C LEU A 152 -12.30 -18.60 -2.50
N HIS A 153 -13.33 -18.40 -3.31
CA HIS A 153 -13.62 -19.15 -4.53
C HIS A 153 -13.51 -18.22 -5.75
N LEU A 154 -12.40 -18.28 -6.47
CA LEU A 154 -11.99 -17.27 -7.45
C LEU A 154 -11.57 -17.91 -8.80
N ASN A 155 -11.42 -17.09 -9.85
CA ASN A 155 -10.60 -17.50 -10.99
C ASN A 155 -9.11 -17.24 -10.72
N ASN A 156 -8.79 -16.00 -10.36
CA ASN A 156 -7.43 -15.54 -10.07
C ASN A 156 -7.36 -14.78 -8.75
N LEU A 157 -6.29 -14.99 -7.98
CA LEU A 157 -5.94 -14.17 -6.82
C LEU A 157 -4.59 -13.49 -7.07
N VAL A 158 -4.54 -12.17 -6.88
CA VAL A 158 -3.32 -11.38 -6.92
C VAL A 158 -3.19 -10.62 -5.61
N LEU A 159 -2.07 -10.82 -4.93
CA LEU A 159 -1.65 -10.03 -3.78
C LEU A 159 -0.36 -9.32 -4.18
N ASP A 160 -0.42 -8.00 -4.32
CA ASP A 160 0.72 -7.20 -4.73
C ASP A 160 0.94 -5.98 -3.84
N THR A 161 2.14 -5.40 -3.85
CA THR A 161 2.44 -4.13 -3.17
C THR A 161 1.90 -4.05 -1.73
N GLY A 162 2.09 -5.12 -0.96
CA GLY A 162 1.66 -5.23 0.44
C GLY A 162 0.20 -5.64 0.63
N GLY A 163 -0.49 -6.16 -0.39
CA GLY A 163 -1.83 -6.72 -0.22
C GLY A 163 -1.84 -7.97 0.68
N GLN A 164 -2.74 -8.03 1.66
CA GLN A 164 -2.72 -9.09 2.68
C GLN A 164 -4.07 -9.78 2.89
N ILE A 165 -4.02 -11.10 3.09
CA ILE A 165 -5.14 -11.86 3.64
C ILE A 165 -4.70 -12.48 4.95
N ILE A 166 -5.38 -12.14 6.03
CA ILE A 166 -4.93 -12.44 7.37
C ILE A 166 -6.04 -13.05 8.23
N THR A 167 -5.71 -14.13 8.92
CA THR A 167 -6.41 -14.57 10.12
C THR A 167 -5.44 -14.49 11.28
N ALA A 168 -5.83 -13.81 12.36
CA ALA A 168 -4.94 -13.58 13.49
C ALA A 168 -5.64 -13.69 14.83
N THR A 169 -4.90 -14.20 15.82
CA THR A 169 -5.26 -14.15 17.23
C THR A 169 -4.17 -13.46 18.03
N THR A 170 -4.55 -12.57 18.94
CA THR A 170 -3.61 -11.91 19.86
C THR A 170 -3.72 -12.42 21.30
N ASN A 171 -4.57 -13.42 21.56
CA ASN A 171 -4.85 -13.91 22.92
C ASN A 171 -4.91 -15.46 22.93
N LEU A 172 -5.76 -16.06 23.79
CA LEU A 172 -5.82 -17.50 24.02
C LEU A 172 -6.53 -18.29 22.91
N GLY A 173 -7.41 -17.67 22.12
CA GLY A 173 -8.12 -18.35 21.05
C GLY A 173 -7.21 -18.71 19.87
N ASN A 174 -7.56 -19.73 19.09
CA ASN A 174 -6.79 -20.11 17.89
C ASN A 174 -7.08 -19.14 16.72
N ALA A 175 -6.12 -18.93 15.83
CA ALA A 175 -6.38 -18.25 14.56
C ALA A 175 -7.25 -19.14 13.65
N GLY A 176 -8.07 -18.52 12.80
CA GLY A 176 -8.93 -19.26 11.87
C GLY A 176 -8.18 -19.71 10.61
N ASP A 177 -8.73 -20.64 9.84
CA ASP A 177 -8.06 -21.16 8.65
C ASP A 177 -8.22 -20.22 7.42
N ILE A 178 -7.27 -20.29 6.48
CA ILE A 178 -7.37 -19.67 5.15
C ILE A 178 -7.49 -20.76 4.09
N THR A 179 -8.58 -20.73 3.31
CA THR A 179 -8.79 -21.62 2.16
C THR A 179 -8.95 -20.84 0.87
N ILE A 180 -8.02 -21.05 -0.07
CA ILE A 180 -8.05 -20.48 -1.41
C ILE A 180 -8.38 -21.58 -2.42
N LYS A 181 -9.38 -21.33 -3.25
CA LYS A 181 -9.72 -22.13 -4.44
C LYS A 181 -9.79 -21.19 -5.64
N ALA A 182 -8.67 -21.10 -6.37
CA ALA A 182 -8.55 -20.27 -7.57
C ALA A 182 -8.39 -21.17 -8.80
N SER A 183 -9.30 -21.13 -9.76
CA SER A 183 -9.26 -22.09 -10.90
C SER A 183 -8.04 -21.94 -11.81
N GLU A 184 -7.49 -20.73 -11.94
CA GLU A 184 -6.35 -20.45 -12.80
C GLU A 184 -5.07 -20.22 -12.00
N SER A 185 -5.02 -19.15 -11.19
CA SER A 185 -3.77 -18.81 -10.52
C SER A 185 -3.92 -18.10 -9.17
N VAL A 186 -2.86 -18.24 -8.38
CA VAL A 186 -2.57 -17.41 -7.20
C VAL A 186 -1.18 -16.82 -7.38
N THR A 187 -1.08 -15.50 -7.36
CA THR A 187 0.19 -14.76 -7.41
C THR A 187 0.33 -13.89 -6.17
N ILE A 188 1.46 -14.02 -5.48
CA ILE A 188 1.83 -13.24 -4.31
C ILE A 188 3.18 -12.60 -4.57
N SER A 189 3.20 -11.28 -4.73
CA SER A 189 4.41 -10.54 -5.08
C SER A 189 4.53 -9.23 -4.32
N GLY A 190 5.76 -8.78 -4.14
CA GLY A 190 6.02 -7.42 -3.68
C GLY A 190 5.83 -7.23 -2.18
N GLU A 191 6.29 -6.06 -1.76
CA GLU A 191 6.13 -5.50 -0.43
C GLU A 191 5.49 -4.13 -0.62
N SER A 192 4.79 -3.64 0.39
CA SER A 192 4.30 -2.29 0.41
C SER A 192 5.47 -1.33 0.26
N ARG A 193 5.31 -0.41 -0.70
CA ARG A 193 6.39 0.45 -1.17
C ARG A 193 6.92 1.39 -0.10
N ASP A 194 6.08 1.82 0.84
CA ASP A 194 6.46 2.72 1.93
C ASP A 194 7.30 2.07 3.06
N PHE A 195 7.71 0.81 2.90
CA PHE A 195 8.61 0.11 3.84
C PHE A 195 9.92 -0.39 3.20
N LEU A 196 10.12 -0.12 1.90
CA LEU A 196 11.49 -0.10 1.39
C LEU A 196 12.20 1.08 2.06
N PRO A 197 13.50 0.98 2.42
CA PRO A 197 14.26 2.17 2.79
C PRO A 197 14.06 3.20 1.69
N ASN A 198 13.26 4.23 1.97
CA ASN A 198 12.97 5.29 1.04
C ASN A 198 13.80 6.48 1.51
N PRO A 199 15.03 6.65 1.00
CA PRO A 199 15.92 7.70 1.45
C PRO A 199 15.31 9.09 1.20
N LEU A 200 14.29 9.18 0.33
CA LEU A 200 13.56 10.42 0.05
C LEU A 200 12.72 10.93 1.24
N LEU A 201 12.38 10.08 2.20
CA LEU A 201 11.65 10.49 3.42
C LEU A 201 12.55 11.21 4.44
N GLU A 202 13.86 11.00 4.35
CA GLU A 202 14.85 11.62 5.25
C GLU A 202 15.48 12.88 4.63
N LEU A 203 15.09 13.25 3.42
CA LEU A 203 15.61 14.43 2.74
C LEU A 203 15.13 15.72 3.41
N GLU A 204 16.04 16.69 3.51
CA GLU A 204 15.65 18.07 3.77
C GLU A 204 15.17 18.69 2.45
N THR A 205 13.93 19.14 2.42
CA THR A 205 13.25 19.63 1.20
C THR A 205 12.72 21.04 1.39
N PHE A 206 12.60 21.80 0.31
CA PHE A 206 11.82 23.04 0.30
C PHE A 206 10.34 22.72 0.12
N ASP A 207 9.53 23.01 1.13
CA ASP A 207 8.08 22.85 1.06
C ASP A 207 7.45 23.96 0.20
N LEU A 208 7.06 23.59 -1.02
CA LEU A 208 6.37 24.48 -1.95
C LEU A 208 4.97 24.84 -1.47
N ASN A 209 4.33 24.02 -0.63
CA ASN A 209 2.99 24.31 -0.12
C ASN A 209 2.98 25.54 0.80
N ALA A 210 4.14 25.96 1.31
CA ALA A 210 4.30 27.16 2.11
C ALA A 210 4.34 28.46 1.28
N LEU A 211 4.42 28.38 -0.05
CA LEU A 211 4.47 29.53 -0.95
C LEU A 211 3.09 29.98 -1.42
N GLU A 212 2.97 31.28 -1.69
CA GLU A 212 1.79 31.86 -2.34
C GLU A 212 1.94 31.73 -3.87
N PHE A 213 1.04 30.98 -4.50
CA PHE A 213 1.03 30.79 -5.96
C PHE A 213 0.26 31.90 -6.66
N ILE A 214 0.85 32.42 -7.73
CA ILE A 214 0.26 33.41 -8.62
C ILE A 214 -0.76 32.71 -9.52
N THR A 215 -2.01 33.19 -9.52
CA THR A 215 -3.10 32.60 -10.31
C THR A 215 -3.24 33.16 -11.73
N GLU A 216 -2.38 34.11 -12.10
CA GLU A 216 -2.28 34.57 -13.48
C GLU A 216 -1.62 33.48 -14.34
N PRO A 217 -1.83 33.47 -15.67
CA PRO A 217 -1.17 32.51 -16.55
C PRO A 217 0.35 32.53 -16.36
N ASN A 218 0.95 31.34 -16.21
CA ASN A 218 2.39 31.22 -16.15
C ASN A 218 2.99 31.82 -17.45
N PRO A 219 3.86 32.85 -17.36
CA PRO A 219 4.36 33.58 -18.52
C PRO A 219 5.33 32.78 -19.40
N ASN A 220 5.94 31.70 -18.89
CA ASN A 220 6.88 30.89 -19.67
C ASN A 220 6.22 29.62 -20.22
N VAL A 221 5.17 29.11 -19.57
CA VAL A 221 4.41 27.94 -20.07
C VAL A 221 3.22 28.38 -20.94
N ALA A 222 3.43 28.38 -22.26
CA ALA A 222 2.45 28.79 -23.26
C ALA A 222 1.12 28.01 -23.23
N GLU A 223 1.10 26.79 -22.66
CA GLU A 223 -0.06 25.87 -22.60
C GLU A 223 -0.74 25.78 -21.22
N SER A 224 -0.59 26.78 -20.35
CA SER A 224 -1.28 26.82 -19.04
C SER A 224 -2.81 27.02 -19.12
N GLY A 225 -3.39 27.16 -20.32
CA GLY A 225 -4.84 27.20 -20.57
C GLY A 225 -5.55 28.49 -20.14
N PRO A 226 -6.80 28.74 -20.60
CA PRO A 226 -7.55 29.94 -20.22
C PRO A 226 -8.01 29.84 -18.74
N GLY A 227 -7.28 30.53 -17.86
CA GLY A 227 -7.50 30.52 -16.41
C GLY A 227 -6.22 30.28 -15.60
N GLY A 228 -5.18 29.72 -16.23
CA GLY A 228 -3.86 29.49 -15.66
C GLY A 228 -3.85 28.42 -14.56
N ILE A 229 -2.96 27.43 -14.65
CA ILE A 229 -2.54 26.67 -13.46
C ILE A 229 -1.76 27.65 -12.58
N PRO A 230 -2.08 27.77 -11.27
CA PRO A 230 -1.33 28.64 -10.37
C PRO A 230 0.16 28.31 -10.41
N TYR A 231 1.02 29.33 -10.36
CA TYR A 231 2.47 29.15 -10.47
C TYR A 231 3.29 29.94 -9.45
N VAL A 232 4.52 29.49 -9.22
CA VAL A 232 5.55 30.24 -8.48
C VAL A 232 6.89 30.13 -9.21
N SER A 233 7.73 31.15 -9.06
CA SER A 233 9.09 31.19 -9.61
C SER A 233 10.09 31.24 -8.47
N ILE A 234 11.02 30.29 -8.45
CA ILE A 234 12.03 30.14 -7.41
C ILE A 234 13.39 30.37 -8.05
N GLU A 235 14.04 31.46 -7.68
CA GLU A 235 15.38 31.81 -8.16
C GLU A 235 16.44 31.24 -7.20
N ARG A 236 17.42 30.52 -7.75
CA ARG A 236 18.64 30.09 -7.07
C ARG A 236 19.77 31.04 -7.45
N THR A 237 20.27 31.83 -6.50
CA THR A 237 21.29 32.86 -6.75
C THR A 237 22.70 32.38 -6.41
N PRO A 238 23.77 32.99 -6.98
CA PRO A 238 25.15 32.55 -6.71
C PRO A 238 25.52 32.63 -5.23
N GLU A 239 25.04 33.66 -4.50
CA GLU A 239 25.29 33.83 -3.06
C GLU A 239 24.65 32.73 -2.21
N GLN A 240 23.54 32.14 -2.66
CA GLN A 240 22.89 31.00 -2.01
C GLN A 240 23.69 29.70 -2.21
N ILE A 241 24.55 29.63 -3.24
CA ILE A 241 25.42 28.48 -3.51
C ILE A 241 26.81 28.65 -2.87
N ILE A 242 27.32 29.89 -2.71
CA ILE A 242 28.66 30.20 -2.16
C ILE A 242 28.79 29.91 -0.65
N ASN A 243 27.72 29.98 0.14
CA ASN A 243 27.84 29.85 1.61
C ASN A 243 27.77 28.41 2.16
N GLY A 244 27.55 27.38 1.33
CA GLY A 244 27.33 26.00 1.79
C GLY A 244 26.11 25.80 2.70
N THR A 245 25.45 26.88 3.12
CA THR A 245 24.07 26.88 3.58
C THR A 245 23.20 27.21 2.38
N THR A 246 22.58 26.20 1.81
CA THR A 246 21.28 26.40 1.18
C THR A 246 20.33 26.99 2.25
N VAL A 247 19.28 27.66 1.81
CA VAL A 247 18.10 27.92 2.67
C VAL A 247 17.36 26.59 2.99
N LEU A 248 17.94 25.44 2.60
CA LEU A 248 17.33 24.12 2.39
C LEU A 248 18.38 23.00 2.36
N GLY A 249 18.73 22.38 3.49
CA GLY A 249 19.65 21.22 3.49
C GLY A 249 21.06 21.44 4.04
N ALA A 250 21.57 20.60 4.95
CA ALA A 250 22.98 20.65 5.36
C ALA A 250 23.97 20.06 4.32
N ALA A 251 25.02 20.83 3.98
CA ALA A 251 26.17 20.51 3.09
C ALA A 251 26.77 19.10 3.29
N GLU A 252 27.17 18.37 2.24
CA GLU A 252 28.43 18.66 1.52
C GLU A 252 28.43 18.39 0.00
N ASN A 253 27.37 17.85 -0.64
CA ASN A 253 27.31 17.60 -2.11
C ASN A 253 25.86 17.58 -2.68
N GLN A 254 25.02 18.61 -2.50
CA GLN A 254 23.55 18.45 -2.61
C GLN A 254 22.91 18.73 -3.97
N ILE A 255 22.00 17.81 -4.34
CA ILE A 255 20.90 17.97 -5.27
C ILE A 255 19.78 18.77 -4.59
N ASP A 256 19.15 19.69 -5.32
CA ASP A 256 18.06 20.50 -4.77
C ASP A 256 16.73 19.76 -4.81
N TYR A 257 16.13 19.50 -3.64
CA TYR A 257 14.82 18.84 -3.52
C TYR A 257 13.73 19.81 -3.05
N PHE A 258 12.61 19.82 -3.80
CA PHE A 258 11.40 20.57 -3.50
C PHE A 258 10.25 19.60 -3.25
N SER A 259 9.51 19.75 -2.15
CA SER A 259 8.34 18.93 -1.84
C SER A 259 7.04 19.68 -2.07
N PHE A 260 5.99 18.97 -2.47
CA PHE A 260 4.64 19.51 -2.64
C PHE A 260 3.59 18.41 -2.46
N SER A 261 2.36 18.81 -2.14
CA SER A 261 1.25 17.87 -1.97
C SER A 261 0.16 18.10 -3.02
N ILE A 262 -0.36 17.01 -3.58
CA ILE A 262 -1.52 16.98 -4.47
C ILE A 262 -2.70 16.36 -3.73
N THR A 263 -3.85 17.03 -3.75
CA THR A 263 -5.05 16.59 -3.00
C THR A 263 -6.15 15.98 -3.87
N THR A 264 -6.04 16.10 -5.19
CA THR A 264 -7.09 15.66 -6.13
C THR A 264 -6.48 14.73 -7.19
N LEU A 265 -7.21 13.66 -7.53
CA LEU A 265 -6.85 12.73 -8.60
C LEU A 265 -6.71 13.44 -9.95
N HIS A 266 -5.78 13.00 -10.79
CA HIS A 266 -5.55 13.53 -12.14
C HIS A 266 -5.25 15.03 -12.18
N SER A 267 -4.46 15.54 -11.23
CA SER A 267 -4.03 16.94 -11.20
C SER A 267 -2.83 17.15 -12.12
N ARG A 268 -2.82 18.22 -12.91
CA ARG A 268 -1.67 18.58 -13.75
C ARG A 268 -0.58 19.27 -12.93
N ALA A 269 0.68 18.91 -13.19
CA ALA A 269 1.86 19.51 -12.60
C ALA A 269 2.87 19.84 -13.70
N ILE A 270 3.41 21.06 -13.66
CA ILE A 270 4.38 21.56 -14.64
C ILE A 270 5.60 22.10 -13.90
N PHE A 271 6.78 21.68 -14.32
CA PHE A 271 8.07 22.11 -13.79
C PHE A 271 8.97 22.51 -14.94
N ASP A 272 9.41 23.76 -14.94
CA ASP A 272 10.19 24.35 -16.01
C ASP A 272 11.41 25.05 -15.41
N ILE A 273 12.60 24.81 -15.94
CA ILE A 273 13.81 25.48 -15.49
C ILE A 273 14.23 26.53 -16.51
N ASP A 274 14.35 27.79 -16.08
CA ASP A 274 14.83 28.88 -16.92
C ASP A 274 16.21 29.39 -16.48
N ASN A 275 16.92 29.97 -17.45
CA ASN A 275 17.97 30.98 -17.26
C ASN A 275 19.26 30.49 -16.55
N GLY A 276 19.92 29.49 -17.14
CA GLY A 276 21.28 29.06 -16.79
C GLY A 276 22.41 29.93 -17.34
N PHE A 277 22.19 31.22 -17.66
CA PHE A 277 23.21 32.06 -18.32
C PHE A 277 23.25 33.51 -17.82
N THR A 278 24.34 33.89 -17.16
CA THR A 278 24.82 35.28 -17.18
C THR A 278 26.27 35.28 -17.62
N GLY A 279 26.60 36.05 -18.68
CA GLY A 279 27.87 35.94 -19.41
C GLY A 279 29.14 35.93 -18.54
N GLY A 280 29.68 34.73 -18.34
CA GLY A 280 30.82 34.38 -17.50
C GLY A 280 30.75 32.88 -17.12
N ASP A 281 31.81 32.28 -16.60
CA ASP A 281 31.83 30.87 -16.17
C ASP A 281 30.64 30.56 -15.22
N GLY A 282 29.75 29.62 -15.60
CA GLY A 282 28.54 29.25 -14.82
C GLY A 282 27.33 28.81 -15.68
N ASN A 283 27.51 27.79 -16.53
CA ASN A 283 26.39 27.13 -17.24
C ASN A 283 26.01 25.85 -16.49
N VAL A 284 24.79 25.75 -15.97
CA VAL A 284 24.23 24.45 -15.52
C VAL A 284 23.38 23.89 -16.63
N ASP A 285 23.89 22.82 -17.22
CA ASP A 285 23.07 21.89 -17.98
C ASP A 285 22.25 21.09 -16.95
N THR A 286 20.97 21.41 -16.77
CA THR A 286 20.14 20.86 -15.68
C THR A 286 19.40 19.59 -16.09
N LYS A 287 18.95 18.84 -15.09
CA LYS A 287 18.06 17.70 -15.25
C LYS A 287 17.10 17.66 -14.07
N ILE A 288 15.81 17.49 -14.35
CA ILE A 288 14.77 17.42 -13.33
C ILE A 288 14.20 16.01 -13.21
N PHE A 289 13.88 15.65 -11.97
CA PHE A 289 13.42 14.34 -11.59
C PHE A 289 12.18 14.50 -10.71
N LEU A 290 11.05 13.95 -11.14
CA LEU A 290 9.82 13.96 -10.36
C LEU A 290 9.65 12.61 -9.66
N PHE A 291 9.52 12.64 -8.34
CA PHE A 291 9.26 11.47 -7.51
C PHE A 291 7.92 11.55 -6.82
N ASN A 292 7.29 10.41 -6.60
CA ASN A 292 6.29 10.25 -5.55
C ASN A 292 7.01 9.94 -4.23
N GLN A 293 6.98 10.85 -3.26
CA GLN A 293 7.73 10.70 -2.01
C GLN A 293 7.21 9.54 -1.16
N GLY A 294 5.89 9.30 -1.14
CA GLY A 294 5.30 8.22 -0.36
C GLY A 294 5.72 6.83 -0.86
N THR A 295 5.84 6.67 -2.18
CA THR A 295 6.11 5.37 -2.82
C THR A 295 7.56 5.19 -3.29
N GLY A 296 8.36 6.26 -3.30
CA GLY A 296 9.72 6.32 -3.82
C GLY A 296 9.84 6.13 -5.34
N GLU A 297 8.72 6.17 -6.09
CA GLU A 297 8.71 6.05 -7.54
C GLU A 297 9.29 7.29 -8.21
N LEU A 298 10.21 7.10 -9.15
CA LEU A 298 10.57 8.09 -10.14
C LEU A 298 9.50 8.09 -11.24
N LEU A 299 8.69 9.14 -11.28
CA LEU A 299 7.58 9.28 -12.21
C LEU A 299 8.06 9.79 -13.56
N GLU A 300 8.97 10.74 -13.56
CA GLU A 300 9.41 11.41 -14.79
C GLU A 300 10.82 12.00 -14.64
N VAL A 301 11.54 12.02 -15.75
CA VAL A 301 12.88 12.62 -15.86
C VAL A 301 12.94 13.38 -17.17
N ASN A 302 13.43 14.62 -17.11
CA ASN A 302 13.68 15.40 -18.30
C ASN A 302 14.99 16.17 -18.15
N GLU A 303 15.81 16.13 -19.19
CA GLU A 303 17.05 16.92 -19.30
C GLU A 303 16.87 18.03 -20.33
N ASP A 304 16.33 17.68 -21.51
CA ASP A 304 16.22 18.56 -22.67
C ASP A 304 14.78 18.61 -23.21
N SER A 305 14.23 19.83 -23.33
CA SER A 305 12.93 20.07 -23.98
C SER A 305 12.99 21.16 -25.05
N LEU A 306 12.06 21.12 -26.03
CA LEU A 306 12.03 22.09 -27.12
C LEU A 306 11.48 23.44 -26.63
N THR A 307 12.01 24.54 -27.15
CA THR A 307 11.52 25.91 -26.85
C THR A 307 10.03 26.11 -27.16
N ALA A 308 9.44 25.26 -28.00
CA ALA A 308 8.02 25.30 -28.34
C ALA A 308 7.11 24.74 -27.24
N ASP A 309 7.66 23.98 -26.29
CA ASP A 309 6.91 23.28 -25.24
C ASP A 309 6.78 24.12 -23.95
N GLY A 310 7.26 25.38 -23.97
CA GLY A 310 7.25 26.27 -22.80
C GLY A 310 8.63 26.59 -22.23
N ALA A 311 9.70 25.97 -22.72
CA ALA A 311 11.10 26.24 -22.36
C ALA A 311 11.63 27.57 -22.95
N GLY A 312 10.91 28.68 -22.73
CA GLY A 312 11.10 29.97 -23.39
C GLY A 312 12.18 30.89 -22.78
N GLY A 313 12.84 30.47 -21.70
CA GLY A 313 13.79 31.30 -20.93
C GLY A 313 15.26 31.23 -21.34
N SER A 314 15.68 30.33 -22.23
CA SER A 314 17.10 30.18 -22.59
C SER A 314 17.56 31.06 -23.78
N LEU A 315 18.79 31.57 -23.68
CA LEU A 315 19.44 32.34 -24.74
C LEU A 315 20.12 31.40 -25.74
N GLN A 316 19.90 31.60 -27.05
CA GLN A 316 20.65 30.87 -28.09
C GLN A 316 22.16 31.11 -27.96
N VAL A 317 22.91 30.05 -27.65
CA VAL A 317 24.37 30.08 -27.69
C VAL A 317 24.85 29.27 -28.91
N PHE A 318 25.38 29.99 -29.91
CA PHE A 318 26.16 29.46 -31.05
C PHE A 318 25.62 28.21 -31.77
N GLY A 319 24.37 28.22 -32.22
CA GLY A 319 23.87 27.27 -33.22
C GLY A 319 23.75 25.80 -32.78
N SER A 320 23.91 25.52 -31.48
CA SER A 320 23.46 24.30 -30.83
C SER A 320 22.18 24.62 -30.08
N PHE A 321 21.18 23.72 -30.12
CA PHE A 321 19.99 23.85 -29.30
C PHE A 321 20.43 23.81 -27.83
N THR A 322 20.19 24.88 -27.08
CA THR A 322 20.20 24.85 -25.62
C THR A 322 18.77 24.54 -25.23
N THR A 323 18.57 23.37 -24.66
CA THR A 323 17.29 22.79 -24.29
C THR A 323 17.22 22.81 -22.77
N ASP A 324 16.22 23.48 -22.21
CA ASP A 324 16.02 23.48 -20.76
C ASP A 324 15.16 22.27 -20.36
N SER A 325 15.22 21.88 -19.09
CA SER A 325 14.46 20.74 -18.59
C SER A 325 13.01 21.12 -18.28
N LEU A 326 12.06 20.36 -18.83
CA LEU A 326 10.62 20.56 -18.64
C LEU A 326 9.93 19.22 -18.34
N ILE A 327 9.10 19.21 -17.30
CA ILE A 327 8.14 18.15 -17.03
C ILE A 327 6.75 18.77 -17.08
N ASP A 328 5.87 18.22 -17.92
CA ASP A 328 4.44 18.55 -17.97
C ASP A 328 3.64 17.25 -17.93
N THR A 329 3.08 16.98 -16.76
CA THR A 329 2.57 15.64 -16.46
C THR A 329 1.27 15.67 -15.67
N THR A 330 0.56 14.54 -15.67
CA THR A 330 -0.66 14.36 -14.89
C THR A 330 -0.38 13.43 -13.72
N ILE A 331 -0.48 13.97 -12.51
CA ILE A 331 -0.37 13.19 -11.28
C ILE A 331 -1.69 12.45 -11.06
N THR A 332 -1.64 11.12 -11.13
CA THR A 332 -2.84 10.27 -11.11
C THR A 332 -3.42 10.08 -9.71
N GLU A 333 -2.62 10.28 -8.65
CA GLU A 333 -3.00 9.98 -7.26
C GLU A 333 -2.70 11.15 -6.30
N PRO A 334 -3.53 11.43 -5.28
CA PRO A 334 -3.15 12.33 -4.19
C PRO A 334 -1.92 11.82 -3.43
N GLY A 335 -1.12 12.73 -2.89
CA GLY A 335 0.07 12.38 -2.11
C GLY A 335 1.10 13.49 -2.04
N VAL A 336 2.25 13.19 -1.43
CA VAL A 336 3.42 14.07 -1.39
C VAL A 336 4.41 13.64 -2.46
N TYR A 337 4.93 14.62 -3.17
CA TYR A 337 5.81 14.46 -4.32
C TYR A 337 7.06 15.31 -4.12
N LEU A 338 8.16 14.89 -4.77
CA LEU A 338 9.42 15.62 -4.78
C LEU A 338 9.83 15.97 -6.20
N ILE A 339 10.38 17.15 -6.40
CA ILE A 339 11.21 17.49 -7.56
C ILE A 339 12.65 17.59 -7.11
N GLY A 340 13.51 16.79 -7.72
CA GLY A 340 14.95 16.94 -7.63
C GLY A 340 15.50 17.70 -8.84
N VAL A 341 16.42 18.63 -8.59
CA VAL A 341 17.16 19.36 -9.63
C VAL A 341 18.64 19.00 -9.53
N GLY A 342 19.15 18.31 -10.56
CA GLY A 342 20.56 17.96 -10.72
C GLY A 342 21.16 18.57 -11.98
N ALA A 343 22.46 18.37 -12.19
CA ALA A 343 23.10 18.68 -13.47
C ALA A 343 23.09 17.45 -14.40
N PHE A 344 23.29 17.66 -15.70
CA PHE A 344 23.12 16.72 -16.82
C PHE A 344 23.79 15.34 -16.71
N PRO A 345 24.91 15.10 -15.99
CA PRO A 345 25.38 13.72 -15.81
C PRO A 345 24.64 12.96 -14.69
N SER A 346 23.61 13.53 -14.07
CA SER A 346 22.87 12.88 -12.98
C SER A 346 21.87 11.84 -13.46
N ASP A 347 21.73 10.79 -12.67
CA ASP A 347 20.84 9.66 -12.93
C ASP A 347 20.25 9.14 -11.61
N VAL A 348 19.14 8.41 -11.70
CA VAL A 348 18.44 7.87 -10.54
C VAL A 348 17.50 6.73 -10.93
N SER A 349 17.27 5.81 -9.99
CA SER A 349 16.22 4.80 -10.09
C SER A 349 15.20 4.93 -8.96
N ASN A 350 14.11 4.16 -9.02
CA ASN A 350 13.12 4.09 -7.95
C ASN A 350 13.78 3.79 -6.59
N ASN A 351 13.39 4.55 -5.57
CA ASN A 351 13.89 4.47 -4.18
C ASN A 351 15.38 4.79 -4.00
N GLU A 352 16.02 5.44 -4.97
CA GLU A 352 17.41 5.90 -4.85
C GLU A 352 17.45 7.43 -4.74
N LEU A 353 18.51 7.94 -4.12
CA LEU A 353 18.83 9.37 -4.21
C LEU A 353 19.41 9.64 -5.60
N ILE A 354 19.22 10.86 -6.11
CA ILE A 354 19.87 11.28 -7.35
C ILE A 354 21.39 11.20 -7.16
N GLU A 355 22.05 10.43 -8.02
CA GLU A 355 23.50 10.31 -8.08
C GLU A 355 24.03 11.09 -9.28
N GLY A 356 25.01 11.96 -9.08
CA GLY A 356 25.60 12.69 -10.21
C GLY A 356 26.18 14.05 -9.84
N ALA A 357 26.28 14.91 -10.85
CA ALA A 357 26.77 16.27 -10.66
C ALA A 357 25.65 17.17 -10.11
N THR A 358 26.02 18.00 -9.15
CA THR A 358 25.15 19.01 -8.57
C THR A 358 25.41 20.35 -9.26
N PRO A 359 24.46 21.30 -9.22
CA PRO A 359 24.77 22.70 -9.48
C PRO A 359 25.99 23.15 -8.63
N GLU A 360 26.99 23.75 -9.27
CA GLU A 360 28.25 24.22 -8.70
C GLU A 360 28.15 25.66 -8.14
N VAL A 361 29.13 26.00 -7.30
CA VAL A 361 29.26 27.33 -6.69
C VAL A 361 29.45 28.41 -7.76
N GLY A 362 28.42 29.25 -7.93
CA GLY A 362 28.39 30.33 -8.93
C GLY A 362 27.23 30.22 -9.90
N ASP A 363 26.58 29.07 -9.94
CA ASP A 363 25.47 28.79 -10.83
C ASP A 363 24.18 29.55 -10.47
N THR A 364 23.32 29.74 -11.47
CA THR A 364 21.97 30.28 -11.28
C THR A 364 20.98 29.52 -12.13
N TYR A 365 19.82 29.22 -11.56
CA TYR A 365 18.68 28.76 -12.33
C TYR A 365 17.38 29.27 -11.68
N THR A 366 16.32 29.37 -12.47
CA THR A 366 14.97 29.67 -12.00
C THR A 366 14.11 28.44 -12.20
N LEU A 367 13.60 27.84 -11.12
CA LEU A 367 12.58 26.80 -11.22
C LEU A 367 11.20 27.45 -11.20
N GLN A 368 10.45 27.28 -12.27
CA GLN A 368 9.04 27.57 -12.32
C GLN A 368 8.23 26.33 -12.00
N VAL A 369 7.25 26.49 -11.12
CA VAL A 369 6.39 25.41 -10.67
C VAL A 369 4.96 25.82 -10.88
N SER A 370 4.16 25.00 -11.58
CA SER A 370 2.72 25.18 -11.71
C SER A 370 1.99 23.91 -11.25
N LEU A 371 1.11 24.04 -10.24
CA LEU A 371 0.45 22.89 -9.59
C LEU A 371 -1.07 23.09 -9.54
N GLU A 372 -1.82 22.09 -10.02
CA GLU A 372 -3.25 21.99 -9.76
C GLU A 372 -3.51 21.28 -8.41
N ASN A 373 -4.53 21.76 -7.69
CA ASN A 373 -5.05 21.11 -6.47
C ASN A 373 -4.01 20.89 -5.34
N LEU A 374 -3.19 21.92 -5.07
CA LEU A 374 -2.23 22.00 -3.97
C LEU A 374 -2.86 21.73 -2.59
N GLY A 375 -2.13 21.09 -1.68
CA GLY A 375 -2.55 20.86 -0.28
C GLY A 375 -1.43 21.00 0.74
N THR A 376 -1.73 20.93 2.03
CA THR A 376 -0.77 21.18 3.13
C THR A 376 -0.45 19.96 3.99
N GLU A 377 -0.92 18.76 3.63
CA GLU A 377 -0.78 17.57 4.48
C GLU A 377 0.16 16.55 3.81
N GLY A 378 1.19 16.18 4.58
CA GLY A 378 2.15 15.14 4.26
C GLY A 378 2.12 14.11 5.38
N VAL A 379 1.81 12.88 5.01
CA VAL A 379 1.41 11.83 5.92
C VAL A 379 2.56 11.29 6.76
N SER A 380 2.45 11.35 8.10
CA SER A 380 3.20 10.46 9.00
C SER A 380 2.23 9.46 9.65
N LEU A 381 2.44 8.16 9.43
CA LEU A 381 1.60 7.10 9.97
C LEU A 381 2.14 6.58 11.31
N PRO A 382 1.40 6.70 12.43
CA PRO A 382 1.71 5.96 13.64
C PRO A 382 1.37 4.46 13.47
N GLU A 383 2.35 3.58 13.67
CA GLU A 383 2.21 2.14 13.50
C GLU A 383 1.85 1.43 14.81
N ASP A 384 0.55 1.18 15.03
CA ASP A 384 0.09 0.14 15.95
C ASP A 384 -0.65 -0.97 15.18
N ARG A 385 -0.03 -2.16 15.20
CA ARG A 385 -0.35 -3.39 14.47
C ARG A 385 -1.77 -3.91 14.70
N PHE A 386 -2.44 -3.49 15.77
CA PHE A 386 -3.81 -3.89 16.08
C PHE A 386 -4.62 -2.75 16.69
N ASN A 387 -4.35 -1.51 16.26
CA ASN A 387 -5.06 -0.35 16.74
C ASN A 387 -6.60 -0.60 16.67
N PRO A 388 -7.32 -0.57 17.80
CA PRO A 388 -8.77 -0.77 17.82
C PRO A 388 -9.53 0.30 17.03
N ALA A 389 -8.95 1.49 16.87
CA ALA A 389 -9.51 2.55 16.02
C ALA A 389 -9.15 2.36 14.54
N ASN A 390 -8.07 1.62 14.23
CA ASN A 390 -7.58 1.49 12.87
C ASN A 390 -6.77 0.20 12.65
N PHE A 391 -7.46 -0.92 12.37
CA PHE A 391 -6.79 -2.20 12.13
C PHE A 391 -5.76 -2.09 10.98
N ASN A 392 -4.48 -2.30 11.32
CA ASN A 392 -3.35 -2.30 10.39
C ASN A 392 -2.53 -3.59 10.54
N PRO A 393 -2.77 -4.63 9.72
CA PRO A 393 -2.01 -5.88 9.81
C PRO A 393 -0.56 -5.75 9.27
N ASN A 394 -0.22 -4.63 8.62
CA ASN A 394 1.02 -4.47 7.87
C ASN A 394 2.17 -3.99 8.76
N VAL A 395 2.86 -4.91 9.45
CA VAL A 395 4.12 -4.58 10.19
C VAL A 395 5.38 -5.12 9.51
N GLU A 396 5.24 -5.88 8.43
CA GLU A 396 6.38 -6.34 7.63
C GLU A 396 6.28 -6.01 6.14
N ALA A 397 5.33 -5.16 5.74
CA ALA A 397 5.12 -4.70 4.36
C ALA A 397 4.75 -5.76 3.31
N ARG A 398 5.10 -7.03 3.49
CA ARG A 398 5.01 -8.06 2.45
C ARG A 398 3.57 -8.36 2.05
N SER A 399 3.36 -8.50 0.75
CA SER A 399 2.15 -9.14 0.24
C SER A 399 2.12 -10.59 0.72
N GLY A 400 0.96 -11.07 1.16
CA GLY A 400 0.92 -12.43 1.67
C GLY A 400 -0.36 -12.93 2.26
N LEU A 401 -0.28 -14.21 2.61
CA LEU A 401 -1.31 -14.96 3.33
C LEU A 401 -0.79 -15.30 4.72
N PHE A 402 -1.51 -14.92 5.76
CA PHE A 402 -1.08 -15.03 7.14
C PHE A 402 -2.17 -15.68 7.98
N SER A 403 -1.89 -16.84 8.57
CA SER A 403 -2.79 -17.52 9.49
C SER A 403 -2.08 -17.74 10.82
N GLU A 404 -1.85 -16.63 11.53
CA GLU A 404 -0.83 -16.54 12.56
C GLU A 404 -1.41 -16.39 13.97
N SER A 405 -0.70 -16.93 14.95
CA SER A 405 -1.01 -16.70 16.36
C SER A 405 0.07 -15.87 17.02
N ILE A 406 -0.32 -14.72 17.58
CA ILE A 406 0.56 -13.83 18.35
C ILE A 406 0.44 -14.11 19.84
N GLY A 407 -0.74 -14.55 20.27
CA GLY A 407 -1.00 -14.99 21.63
C GLY A 407 -0.62 -16.46 21.86
N THR A 408 -1.26 -17.06 22.86
CA THR A 408 -0.94 -18.43 23.31
C THR A 408 -1.79 -19.53 22.66
N GLY A 409 -2.69 -19.14 21.74
CA GLY A 409 -3.47 -20.06 20.91
C GLY A 409 -2.65 -20.63 19.75
N ASP A 410 -3.22 -21.62 19.05
CA ASP A 410 -2.59 -22.22 17.87
C ASP A 410 -2.77 -21.33 16.63
N GLY A 411 -1.79 -21.37 15.71
CA GLY A 411 -1.91 -20.80 14.37
C GLY A 411 -2.90 -21.58 13.51
N GLY A 412 -3.56 -20.89 12.58
CA GLY A 412 -4.54 -21.50 11.67
C GLY A 412 -3.85 -22.18 10.49
N SER A 413 -4.55 -23.12 9.86
CA SER A 413 -4.04 -23.84 8.68
C SER A 413 -4.36 -23.08 7.39
N LEU A 414 -3.51 -23.26 6.39
CA LEU A 414 -3.62 -22.61 5.10
C LEU A 414 -3.66 -23.66 3.98
N THR A 415 -4.69 -23.60 3.15
CA THR A 415 -4.85 -24.48 1.98
C THR A 415 -5.02 -23.67 0.69
N ILE A 416 -4.18 -23.95 -0.31
CA ILE A 416 -4.30 -23.37 -1.66
C ILE A 416 -4.59 -24.47 -2.67
N ASN A 417 -5.66 -24.30 -3.44
CA ASN A 417 -5.99 -25.14 -4.59
C ASN A 417 -6.01 -24.26 -5.84
N THR A 418 -5.12 -24.53 -6.78
CA THR A 418 -5.02 -23.74 -8.03
C THR A 418 -4.30 -24.49 -9.15
N ASP A 419 -4.36 -24.02 -10.39
CA ASP A 419 -3.50 -24.57 -11.45
C ASP A 419 -2.06 -24.02 -11.30
N LYS A 420 -1.90 -22.73 -11.00
CA LYS A 420 -0.58 -22.10 -10.85
C LYS A 420 -0.45 -21.31 -9.55
N LEU A 421 0.59 -21.57 -8.76
CA LEU A 421 0.93 -20.78 -7.57
C LEU A 421 2.31 -20.15 -7.76
N ILE A 422 2.39 -18.82 -7.66
CA ILE A 422 3.62 -18.06 -7.84
C ILE A 422 3.85 -17.17 -6.61
N LEU A 423 4.99 -17.32 -5.97
CA LEU A 423 5.51 -16.39 -4.97
C LEU A 423 6.76 -15.73 -5.55
N ASN A 424 6.78 -14.40 -5.62
CA ASN A 424 7.92 -13.63 -6.12
C ASN A 424 8.21 -12.42 -5.24
N ASN A 425 9.39 -11.81 -5.41
CA ASN A 425 9.72 -10.46 -4.90
C ASN A 425 9.27 -10.22 -3.45
N GLY A 426 9.62 -11.13 -2.54
CA GLY A 426 9.33 -10.99 -1.11
C GLY A 426 7.96 -11.49 -0.66
N GLY A 427 7.13 -12.03 -1.57
CA GLY A 427 5.81 -12.59 -1.24
C GLY A 427 5.87 -13.67 -0.15
N ARG A 428 4.92 -13.66 0.78
CA ARG A 428 4.96 -14.47 2.00
C ARG A 428 3.69 -15.31 2.22
N ILE A 429 3.88 -16.54 2.68
CA ILE A 429 2.83 -17.41 3.22
C ILE A 429 3.28 -17.87 4.60
N SER A 430 2.47 -17.63 5.63
CA SER A 430 2.87 -17.85 7.02
C SER A 430 1.73 -18.41 7.85
N THR A 431 2.01 -19.46 8.62
CA THR A 431 1.13 -20.01 9.67
C THR A 431 1.84 -20.06 11.01
N ASP A 432 2.76 -19.10 11.21
CA ASP A 432 3.64 -19.02 12.36
C ASP A 432 2.88 -18.74 13.67
N THR A 433 3.43 -19.26 14.77
CA THR A 433 3.01 -18.91 16.13
C THR A 433 4.15 -18.20 16.85
N PHE A 434 3.88 -17.02 17.42
CA PHE A 434 4.91 -16.14 18.00
C PHE A 434 5.10 -16.30 19.51
N ASP A 435 4.11 -16.83 20.24
CA ASP A 435 4.22 -17.17 21.66
C ASP A 435 4.01 -18.69 21.88
N ALA A 436 3.31 -19.11 22.94
CA ALA A 436 2.94 -20.50 23.13
C ALA A 436 1.87 -20.94 22.10
N GLY A 437 1.85 -22.22 21.72
CA GLY A 437 0.89 -22.76 20.75
C GLY A 437 1.56 -23.45 19.57
N ALA A 438 0.84 -24.34 18.91
CA ALA A 438 1.31 -25.02 17.71
C ALA A 438 1.22 -24.09 16.48
N GLY A 439 2.13 -24.26 15.53
CA GLY A 439 2.03 -23.63 14.21
C GLY A 439 1.01 -24.37 13.34
N GLY A 440 0.32 -23.64 12.47
CA GLY A 440 -0.69 -24.23 11.58
C GLY A 440 -0.08 -24.95 10.38
N ASN A 441 -0.80 -25.87 9.74
CA ASN A 441 -0.29 -26.60 8.57
C ASN A 441 -0.49 -25.78 7.28
N ILE A 442 0.39 -25.98 6.30
CA ILE A 442 0.27 -25.42 4.95
C ILE A 442 0.11 -26.58 3.95
N THR A 443 -0.93 -26.50 3.11
CA THR A 443 -1.17 -27.47 2.03
C THR A 443 -1.35 -26.76 0.70
N PHE A 444 -0.53 -27.12 -0.29
CA PHE A 444 -0.64 -26.64 -1.67
C PHE A 444 -1.02 -27.79 -2.60
N ASN A 445 -2.17 -27.65 -3.27
CA ASN A 445 -2.61 -28.54 -4.35
C ASN A 445 -2.56 -27.74 -5.65
N VAL A 446 -1.49 -27.90 -6.42
CA VAL A 446 -1.14 -27.04 -7.56
C VAL A 446 -1.06 -27.84 -8.87
N GLY A 447 -1.94 -27.55 -9.82
CA GLY A 447 -2.14 -28.35 -11.03
C GLY A 447 -0.93 -28.42 -11.97
N SER A 448 -0.33 -27.29 -12.33
CA SER A 448 0.70 -27.19 -13.37
C SER A 448 2.07 -26.73 -12.86
N LEU A 449 2.13 -25.68 -12.03
CA LEU A 449 3.38 -25.10 -11.56
C LEU A 449 3.24 -24.40 -10.21
N LEU A 450 4.07 -24.80 -9.25
CA LEU A 450 4.45 -24.00 -8.09
C LEU A 450 5.82 -23.35 -8.36
N GLU A 451 5.90 -22.03 -8.26
CA GLU A 451 7.12 -21.25 -8.43
C GLU A 451 7.33 -20.33 -7.22
N VAL A 452 8.54 -20.36 -6.63
CA VAL A 452 8.93 -19.54 -5.47
C VAL A 452 10.27 -18.87 -5.76
N ASN A 453 10.26 -17.54 -5.91
CA ASN A 453 11.45 -16.77 -6.25
C ASN A 453 11.62 -15.47 -5.43
N GLY A 454 12.73 -14.76 -5.65
CA GLY A 454 12.88 -13.36 -5.23
C GLY A 454 12.76 -13.14 -3.72
N SER A 455 13.41 -13.98 -2.91
CA SER A 455 13.38 -13.92 -1.44
C SER A 455 11.99 -14.14 -0.81
N SER A 456 11.06 -14.78 -1.52
CA SER A 456 9.78 -15.22 -0.96
C SER A 456 9.93 -16.26 0.15
N LEU A 457 8.99 -16.28 1.09
CA LEU A 457 9.01 -17.13 2.29
C LEU A 457 7.71 -17.91 2.45
N ILE A 458 7.83 -19.21 2.73
CA ILE A 458 6.73 -20.08 3.20
C ILE A 458 7.13 -20.60 4.59
N SER A 459 6.33 -20.29 5.62
CA SER A 459 6.68 -20.57 7.01
C SER A 459 5.52 -21.15 7.82
N SER A 460 5.83 -22.12 8.67
CA SER A 460 4.89 -22.84 9.53
C SER A 460 5.60 -23.19 10.86
N ILE A 461 6.30 -22.19 11.42
CA ILE A 461 7.19 -22.40 12.57
C ILE A 461 6.57 -21.86 13.86
N VAL A 462 7.13 -22.30 14.98
CA VAL A 462 6.84 -21.70 16.29
C VAL A 462 8.08 -20.92 16.73
N ARG A 463 7.89 -19.63 17.01
CA ARG A 463 8.92 -18.71 17.52
C ARG A 463 8.91 -18.61 19.05
N GLY A 464 7.82 -19.04 19.69
CA GLY A 464 7.72 -19.25 21.14
C GLY A 464 7.77 -20.74 21.53
N LYS A 465 6.74 -21.24 22.22
CA LYS A 465 6.70 -22.62 22.77
C LYS A 465 5.57 -23.45 22.17
N GLY A 466 5.92 -24.40 21.30
CA GLY A 466 4.98 -25.36 20.73
C GLY A 466 5.59 -26.14 19.58
N ASN A 467 4.76 -26.96 18.91
CA ASN A 467 5.20 -27.75 17.76
C ASN A 467 4.94 -26.97 16.46
N GLY A 468 5.91 -26.95 15.54
CA GLY A 468 5.69 -26.42 14.18
C GLY A 468 4.67 -27.25 13.41
N GLY A 469 4.10 -26.65 12.36
CA GLY A 469 3.18 -27.33 11.46
C GLY A 469 3.90 -28.05 10.31
N ASN A 470 3.12 -28.72 9.47
CA ASN A 470 3.60 -29.41 8.27
C ASN A 470 3.36 -28.55 7.03
N LEU A 471 4.29 -28.62 6.07
CA LEU A 471 4.12 -28.13 4.71
C LEU A 471 3.96 -29.33 3.76
N VAL A 472 2.83 -29.40 3.07
CA VAL A 472 2.51 -30.42 2.07
C VAL A 472 2.33 -29.75 0.71
N ILE A 473 3.06 -30.24 -0.29
CA ILE A 473 3.01 -29.72 -1.66
C ILE A 473 2.70 -30.88 -2.62
N ASP A 474 1.58 -30.79 -3.31
CA ASP A 474 1.20 -31.64 -4.44
C ASP A 474 1.21 -30.80 -5.72
N THR A 475 2.14 -31.09 -6.62
CA THR A 475 2.24 -30.39 -7.91
C THR A 475 2.95 -31.19 -8.98
N LYS A 476 2.62 -30.93 -10.25
CA LYS A 476 3.35 -31.49 -11.40
C LYS A 476 4.75 -30.91 -11.54
N LYS A 477 4.96 -29.64 -11.16
CA LYS A 477 6.25 -28.97 -11.29
C LYS A 477 6.46 -27.99 -10.14
N PHE A 478 7.59 -28.14 -9.46
CA PHE A 478 8.02 -27.22 -8.41
C PHE A 478 9.33 -26.54 -8.83
N GLN A 479 9.35 -25.20 -8.80
CA GLN A 479 10.52 -24.35 -9.06
C GLN A 479 10.79 -23.45 -7.86
N LEU A 480 12.06 -23.37 -7.47
CA LEU A 480 12.51 -22.63 -6.30
C LEU A 480 13.82 -21.90 -6.68
N ASN A 481 13.74 -20.59 -6.95
CA ASN A 481 14.88 -19.81 -7.45
C ASN A 481 15.13 -18.55 -6.59
N GLY A 482 16.12 -18.57 -5.69
CA GLY A 482 16.47 -17.41 -4.86
C GLY A 482 17.55 -17.70 -3.81
N GLY A 483 18.32 -16.66 -3.42
CA GLY A 483 19.46 -16.74 -2.50
C GLY A 483 19.09 -16.64 -1.01
N LEU A 484 19.87 -17.35 -0.17
CA LEU A 484 19.73 -17.57 1.28
C LEU A 484 18.40 -18.19 1.74
N GLN A 485 18.34 -19.53 1.68
CA GLN A 485 17.19 -20.30 2.13
C GLN A 485 17.47 -20.98 3.47
N GLN A 486 16.75 -20.58 4.51
CA GLN A 486 16.71 -21.29 5.78
C GLN A 486 15.62 -22.37 5.73
N LEU A 487 15.89 -23.47 5.02
CA LEU A 487 15.09 -24.69 5.15
C LEU A 487 15.41 -25.37 6.50
N THR A 488 14.46 -25.22 7.43
CA THR A 488 14.19 -26.09 8.59
C THR A 488 15.40 -26.61 9.39
N LYS A 489 15.76 -25.91 10.48
CA LYS A 489 16.53 -26.52 11.58
C LYS A 489 15.57 -27.37 12.43
N ILE A 490 15.46 -28.65 12.10
CA ILE A 490 14.74 -29.65 12.90
C ILE A 490 15.50 -29.87 14.21
N SER A 491 14.94 -29.43 15.34
CA SER A 491 15.34 -29.90 16.67
C SER A 491 14.55 -31.17 17.02
N THR A 492 15.11 -32.32 16.65
CA THR A 492 14.93 -33.68 17.24
C THR A 492 13.58 -34.05 17.86
N TYR A 493 12.74 -34.80 17.12
CA TYR A 493 12.41 -36.23 17.31
C TYR A 493 11.18 -36.57 16.43
N LEU A 494 11.30 -37.64 15.62
CA LEU A 494 10.31 -38.29 14.71
C LEU A 494 10.44 -37.97 13.20
N PRO A 495 10.24 -39.00 12.34
CA PRO A 495 10.78 -39.02 10.98
C PRO A 495 9.89 -38.30 9.96
N LEU A 496 10.54 -37.50 9.11
CA LEU A 496 10.00 -36.87 7.91
C LEU A 496 9.65 -37.95 6.87
N TYR A 497 8.38 -38.07 6.49
CA TYR A 497 7.95 -38.83 5.32
C TYR A 497 7.79 -37.87 4.14
N LEU A 498 8.86 -37.69 3.35
CA LEU A 498 8.78 -37.11 2.02
C LEU A 498 8.33 -38.23 1.07
N LYS A 499 7.06 -38.26 0.68
CA LYS A 499 6.54 -39.21 -0.32
C LYS A 499 6.34 -38.46 -1.63
N LEU A 500 7.37 -38.46 -2.47
CA LEU A 500 7.23 -38.17 -3.89
C LEU A 500 6.47 -39.34 -4.52
N LEU A 501 5.25 -39.11 -4.98
CA LEU A 501 4.47 -40.07 -5.77
C LEU A 501 4.57 -39.72 -7.26
#